data_AF-A0A3S0RCI1-F1
#
_entry.id   AF-A0A3S0RCI1-F1
#
_cell.length_a   1.000
_cell.length_b   1.000
_cell.length_c   1.000
_cell.angle_alpha   90.00
_cell.angle_beta   90.00
_cell.angle_gamma   90.00
#
_symmetry.space_group_name_H-M   'P 1'
#
loop_
_entity.id
_entity.type
_entity.pdbx_description
1 polymer ?
#
loop_
_entity_poly.entity_id
_entity_poly.type
_entity_poly.pdbx_seq_one_letter_code
_entity_poly.pdbx_strand_id
1 'polypeptide(L)'
;LRKKDHTPLRVGAAALGTGMGNTLIMERVLYLGGAVVEPKGIIKHIVAKINISKINKLDKPTIHVADPTKTTPEQLKPQFKDVVLKAVKAVNSSLTESDFDYFIESKGEDWPINITNDKTVEVQIEGKNNASGQTNPIDVKIKNS
;
A
#
# COMPACT_ATOMS: atom_id res chain seq x y z
N LEU A 1 -33.11 42.78 43.52
CA LEU A 1 -33.65 41.39 43.49
C LEU A 1 -34.14 41.07 42.08
N ARG A 2 -34.01 39.79 41.66
CA ARG A 2 -34.46 39.10 40.40
C ARG A 2 -33.37 38.97 39.32
N LYS A 3 -32.69 37.81 39.16
CA LYS A 3 -33.06 36.52 38.52
C LYS A 3 -33.51 36.72 37.06
N LYS A 4 -32.61 36.45 36.09
CA LYS A 4 -32.45 35.21 35.28
C LYS A 4 -33.64 34.95 34.37
N ASP A 5 -33.41 34.93 33.06
CA ASP A 5 -33.88 33.87 32.15
C ASP A 5 -32.99 33.83 30.90
N HIS A 6 -32.32 32.70 30.71
CA HIS A 6 -31.43 32.40 29.59
C HIS A 6 -32.19 31.45 28.67
N THR A 7 -32.72 31.96 27.57
CA THR A 7 -33.45 31.16 26.57
C THR A 7 -32.43 30.32 25.79
N PRO A 8 -32.51 28.97 25.78
CA PRO A 8 -31.64 28.19 24.91
C PRO A 8 -32.16 28.25 23.47
N LEU A 9 -31.27 28.63 22.54
CA LEU A 9 -31.52 28.53 21.11
C LEU A 9 -31.51 27.05 20.70
N ARG A 10 -32.64 26.58 20.14
CA ARG A 10 -32.80 25.29 19.48
C ARG A 10 -31.72 25.09 18.40
N VAL A 11 -30.87 24.08 18.54
CA VAL A 11 -30.06 23.57 17.43
C VAL A 11 -30.91 22.57 16.66
N GLY A 12 -31.26 22.92 15.42
CA GLY A 12 -31.88 21.98 14.49
C GLY A 12 -30.92 20.84 14.16
N ALA A 13 -31.42 19.61 14.24
CA ALA A 13 -30.70 18.42 13.81
C ALA A 13 -30.54 18.47 12.28
N ALA A 14 -29.34 18.80 11.80
CA ALA A 14 -28.95 18.54 10.43
C ALA A 14 -28.47 17.08 10.34
N ALA A 15 -29.12 16.35 9.44
CA ALA A 15 -28.96 14.93 9.21
C ALA A 15 -27.51 14.50 9.01
N LEU A 16 -27.17 13.39 9.67
CA LEU A 16 -25.96 12.59 9.45
C LEU A 16 -25.95 12.07 8.01
N GLY A 17 -25.21 12.75 7.14
CA GLY A 17 -24.76 12.19 5.86
C GLY A 17 -23.62 11.22 6.14
N THR A 18 -23.93 9.92 6.14
CA THR A 18 -22.98 8.82 6.31
C THR A 18 -22.08 8.74 5.08
N GLY A 19 -20.99 9.51 5.07
CA GLY A 19 -19.88 9.39 4.14
C GLY A 19 -18.67 8.82 4.89
N MET A 20 -18.48 7.51 4.82
CA MET A 20 -17.40 6.80 5.50
C MET A 20 -16.07 7.10 4.79
N GLY A 21 -15.33 8.07 5.29
CA GLY A 21 -14.00 8.45 4.81
C GLY A 21 -13.28 9.32 5.83
N ASN A 22 -12.28 8.75 6.50
CA ASN A 22 -11.39 9.39 7.47
C ASN A 22 -12.04 10.12 8.66
N THR A 23 -12.36 9.36 9.70
CA THR A 23 -12.42 9.89 11.07
C THR A 23 -11.00 10.16 11.56
N LEU A 24 -10.58 11.42 11.61
CA LEU A 24 -9.58 11.89 12.59
C LEU A 24 -9.93 13.32 13.07
N ILE A 25 -10.76 13.35 14.11
CA ILE A 25 -10.76 14.28 15.26
C ILE A 25 -10.73 15.79 14.94
N MET A 26 -11.92 16.38 14.86
CA MET A 26 -12.13 17.81 15.15
C MET A 26 -11.74 18.07 16.61
N GLU A 27 -10.55 18.62 16.84
CA GLU A 27 -10.20 19.16 18.14
C GLU A 27 -11.05 20.43 18.37
N ARG A 28 -12.03 20.31 19.27
CA ARG A 28 -12.82 21.45 19.75
C ARG A 28 -11.92 22.32 20.61
N VAL A 29 -11.25 23.30 20.01
CA VAL A 29 -10.62 24.38 20.79
C VAL A 29 -11.73 25.32 21.26
N LEU A 30 -12.09 25.14 22.52
CA LEU A 30 -12.94 26.03 23.31
C LEU A 30 -12.26 27.40 23.37
N TYR A 31 -12.76 28.38 22.62
CA TYR A 31 -12.32 29.78 22.73
C TYR A 31 -12.80 30.37 24.06
N LEU A 32 -11.99 30.27 25.11
CA LEU A 32 -12.11 31.10 26.30
C LEU A 32 -10.76 31.75 26.60
N GLY A 33 -10.67 33.05 26.31
CA GLY A 33 -9.71 33.95 26.96
C GLY A 33 -8.36 34.12 26.24
N GLY A 34 -8.26 35.19 25.45
CA GLY A 34 -7.06 36.01 25.26
C GLY A 34 -5.70 35.32 25.17
N ALA A 35 -5.31 34.91 23.97
CA ALA A 35 -3.92 34.99 23.51
C ALA A 35 -3.91 34.93 21.98
N VAL A 36 -3.22 35.86 21.34
CA VAL A 36 -2.91 35.81 19.91
C VAL A 36 -2.01 34.58 19.69
N VAL A 37 -2.54 33.59 18.96
CA VAL A 37 -1.72 32.49 18.44
C VAL A 37 -1.26 32.88 17.05
N GLU A 38 0.02 33.25 16.92
CA GLU A 38 0.66 33.41 15.62
C GLU A 38 0.61 32.06 14.87
N PRO A 39 0.29 32.02 13.57
CA PRO A 39 0.31 30.79 12.79
C PRO A 39 1.76 30.38 12.52
N LYS A 40 2.44 29.84 13.54
CA LYS A 40 3.77 29.25 13.40
C LYS A 40 3.63 27.79 13.02
N GLY A 41 3.93 27.51 11.76
CA GLY A 41 4.33 26.20 11.28
C GLY A 41 3.26 25.49 10.48
N ILE A 42 3.49 25.40 9.17
CA ILE A 42 2.92 24.33 8.36
C ILE A 42 3.41 23.02 9.00
N ILE A 43 2.52 22.27 9.66
CA ILE A 43 2.83 20.92 10.10
C ILE A 43 3.04 20.08 8.83
N LYS A 44 4.30 19.90 8.42
CA LYS A 44 4.65 18.86 7.45
C LYS A 44 4.33 17.54 8.12
N HIS A 45 3.19 16.95 7.79
CA HIS A 45 2.89 15.58 8.16
C HIS A 45 3.89 14.68 7.43
N ILE A 46 5.01 14.33 8.09
CA ILE A 46 5.95 13.35 7.57
C ILE A 46 5.29 11.99 7.79
N VAL A 47 4.56 11.50 6.78
CA VAL A 47 4.07 10.13 6.80
C VAL A 47 5.30 9.23 6.72
N ALA A 48 5.57 8.48 7.79
CA ALA A 48 6.63 7.49 7.77
C ALA A 48 6.31 6.43 6.71
N LYS A 49 7.22 6.22 5.76
CA LYS A 49 7.05 5.20 4.72
C LYS A 49 7.03 3.80 5.34
N ILE A 50 6.19 2.93 4.81
CA ILE A 50 6.07 1.55 5.26
C ILE A 50 7.23 0.74 4.68
N ASN A 51 8.03 0.14 5.56
CA ASN A 51 9.16 -0.68 5.13
C ASN A 51 8.68 -2.08 4.70
N ILE A 52 8.99 -2.47 3.46
CA ILE A 52 8.61 -3.77 2.87
C ILE A 52 9.76 -4.77 2.75
N SER A 53 10.98 -4.46 3.23
CA SER A 53 12.17 -5.32 3.07
C SER A 53 12.05 -6.68 3.77
N LYS A 54 11.10 -6.81 4.70
CA LYS A 54 10.84 -8.05 5.44
C LYS A 54 10.04 -9.10 4.65
N ILE A 55 9.49 -8.76 3.49
CA ILE A 55 8.82 -9.74 2.62
C ILE A 55 9.88 -10.73 2.13
N ASN A 56 9.67 -12.02 2.43
CA ASN A 56 10.62 -13.09 2.12
C ASN A 56 9.98 -14.31 1.46
N LYS A 57 8.67 -14.27 1.21
CA LYS A 57 7.88 -15.34 0.60
C LYS A 57 6.78 -14.75 -0.26
N LEU A 58 6.50 -15.40 -1.38
CA LEU A 58 5.37 -15.12 -2.25
C LEU A 58 4.52 -16.39 -2.40
N ASP A 59 3.21 -16.20 -2.56
CA ASP A 59 2.34 -17.29 -2.98
C ASP A 59 2.72 -17.74 -4.40
N LYS A 60 2.43 -19.02 -4.72
CA LYS A 60 2.68 -19.55 -6.06
C LYS A 60 1.74 -18.85 -7.07
N PRO A 61 2.28 -18.16 -8.09
CA PRO A 61 1.45 -17.58 -9.14
C PRO A 61 0.92 -18.66 -10.08
N THR A 62 -0.20 -18.36 -10.73
CA THR A 62 -0.70 -19.18 -11.85
C THR A 62 -0.13 -18.60 -13.14
N ILE A 63 0.65 -19.39 -13.88
CA ILE A 63 1.35 -18.93 -15.09
C ILE A 63 0.71 -19.56 -16.32
N HIS A 64 0.29 -18.72 -17.26
CA HIS A 64 -0.13 -19.13 -18.59
C HIS A 64 0.59 -18.29 -19.64
N VAL A 65 1.42 -18.91 -20.45
CA VAL A 65 2.12 -18.25 -21.56
C VAL A 65 1.85 -19.02 -22.86
N ALA A 66 1.84 -18.30 -23.98
CA ALA A 66 1.54 -18.91 -25.28
C ALA A 66 2.64 -19.88 -25.75
N ASP A 67 3.91 -19.54 -25.51
CA ASP A 67 5.06 -20.41 -25.80
C ASP A 67 5.89 -20.63 -24.51
N PRO A 68 5.66 -21.76 -23.80
CA PRO A 68 6.39 -22.05 -22.57
C PRO A 68 7.85 -22.42 -22.80
N THR A 69 8.29 -22.63 -24.04
CA THR A 69 9.70 -22.95 -24.34
C THR A 69 10.59 -21.71 -24.40
N LYS A 70 10.00 -20.53 -24.61
CA LYS A 70 10.71 -19.24 -24.76
C LYS A 70 10.01 -18.13 -23.96
N THR A 71 9.93 -18.31 -22.66
CA THR A 71 9.28 -17.34 -21.77
C THR A 71 10.21 -16.18 -21.44
N THR A 72 9.70 -14.95 -21.55
CA THR A 72 10.43 -13.71 -21.21
C THR A 72 9.95 -13.12 -19.87
N PRO A 73 10.73 -12.21 -19.24
CA PRO A 73 10.28 -11.51 -18.03
C PRO A 73 8.98 -10.73 -18.26
N GLU A 74 8.81 -10.16 -19.45
CA GLU A 74 7.65 -9.34 -19.82
C GLU A 74 6.36 -10.16 -19.84
N GLN A 75 6.44 -11.43 -20.22
CA GLN A 75 5.31 -12.36 -20.18
C GLN A 75 4.98 -12.80 -18.73
N LEU A 76 6.01 -12.93 -17.88
CA LEU A 76 5.84 -13.34 -16.48
C LEU A 76 5.36 -12.20 -15.59
N LYS A 77 5.87 -10.99 -15.79
CA LYS A 77 5.57 -9.82 -14.94
C LYS A 77 4.07 -9.67 -14.64
N PRO A 78 3.16 -9.60 -15.62
CA PRO A 78 1.73 -9.45 -15.34
C PRO A 78 1.14 -10.62 -14.53
N GLN A 79 1.67 -11.84 -14.67
CA GLN A 79 1.20 -13.03 -13.94
C GLN A 79 1.58 -13.02 -12.45
N PHE A 80 2.60 -12.23 -12.05
CA PHE A 80 3.03 -12.07 -10.67
C PHE A 80 2.32 -10.92 -9.93
N LYS A 81 1.58 -10.09 -10.66
CA LYS A 81 0.97 -8.85 -10.15
C LYS A 81 0.15 -9.08 -8.87
N ASP A 82 -0.78 -10.02 -8.90
CA ASP A 82 -1.69 -10.27 -7.78
C ASP A 82 -0.96 -10.85 -6.56
N VAL A 83 -0.02 -11.79 -6.76
CA VAL A 83 0.72 -12.40 -5.65
C VAL A 83 1.66 -11.40 -4.99
N VAL A 84 2.30 -10.51 -5.76
CA VAL A 84 3.15 -9.44 -5.23
C VAL A 84 2.30 -8.42 -4.47
N LEU A 85 1.19 -7.96 -5.04
CA LEU A 85 0.28 -7.01 -4.38
C LEU A 85 -0.28 -7.59 -3.08
N LYS A 86 -0.63 -8.88 -3.06
CA LYS A 86 -1.09 -9.58 -1.85
C LYS A 86 -0.01 -9.60 -0.77
N ALA A 87 1.23 -9.90 -1.11
CA ALA A 87 2.35 -9.91 -0.16
C ALA A 87 2.63 -8.51 0.42
N VAL A 88 2.60 -7.47 -0.42
CA VAL A 88 2.76 -6.08 0.01
C VAL A 88 1.62 -5.65 0.93
N LYS A 89 0.37 -5.99 0.60
CA LYS A 89 -0.81 -5.71 1.43
C LYS A 89 -0.82 -6.46 2.76
N ALA A 90 -0.16 -7.62 2.84
CA ALA A 90 0.02 -8.33 4.10
C ALA A 90 0.96 -7.57 5.07
N VAL A 91 1.89 -6.77 4.55
CA VAL A 91 2.69 -5.84 5.37
C VAL A 91 1.84 -4.66 5.81
N ASN A 92 1.13 -4.03 4.87
CA ASN A 92 0.16 -2.98 5.17
C ASN A 92 -0.91 -2.88 4.09
N SER A 93 -2.18 -3.02 4.49
CA SER A 93 -3.33 -3.03 3.60
C SER A 93 -3.56 -1.73 2.82
N SER A 94 -2.98 -0.60 3.27
CA SER A 94 -3.11 0.69 2.59
C SER A 94 -2.22 0.83 1.36
N LEU A 95 -1.25 -0.07 1.17
CA LEU A 95 -0.34 -0.01 0.04
C LEU A 95 -1.01 -0.47 -1.26
N THR A 96 -0.65 0.20 -2.34
CA THR A 96 -1.18 0.00 -3.69
C THR A 96 -0.06 -0.37 -4.65
N GLU A 97 -0.42 -0.76 -5.88
CA GLU A 97 0.54 -0.99 -6.97
C GLU A 97 1.41 0.23 -7.29
N SER A 98 0.95 1.44 -6.94
CA SER A 98 1.74 2.64 -7.11
C SER A 98 2.85 2.78 -6.07
N ASP A 99 2.83 1.99 -5.00
CA ASP A 99 3.79 2.09 -3.88
C ASP A 99 4.96 1.13 -3.99
N PHE A 100 5.06 0.33 -5.05
CA PHE A 100 6.21 -0.53 -5.28
C PHE A 100 6.48 -0.79 -6.76
N ASP A 101 7.69 -1.22 -7.06
CA ASP A 101 8.06 -1.90 -8.29
C ASP A 101 8.54 -3.31 -7.97
N TYR A 102 8.56 -4.17 -8.98
CA TYR A 102 9.15 -5.50 -8.85
C TYR A 102 9.83 -5.95 -10.14
N PHE A 103 10.82 -6.79 -9.94
CA PHE A 103 11.71 -7.33 -10.95
C PHE A 103 11.69 -8.84 -10.87
N ILE A 104 11.82 -9.50 -12.03
CA ILE A 104 11.85 -10.95 -12.14
C ILE A 104 13.12 -11.30 -12.90
N GLU A 105 13.95 -12.11 -12.28
CA GLU A 105 15.20 -12.62 -12.85
C GLU A 105 15.15 -14.15 -12.93
N SER A 106 15.80 -14.69 -13.96
CA SER A 106 15.95 -16.13 -14.12
C SER A 106 17.10 -16.60 -13.23
N LYS A 107 16.86 -17.63 -12.42
CA LYS A 107 17.86 -18.13 -11.49
C LYS A 107 18.86 -19.03 -12.21
N GLY A 108 20.03 -18.49 -12.54
CA GLY A 108 21.16 -19.25 -13.10
C GLY A 108 21.04 -19.62 -14.59
N GLU A 109 20.12 -18.99 -15.32
CA GLU A 109 19.93 -19.16 -16.76
C GLU A 109 19.70 -17.78 -17.41
N ASP A 110 20.08 -17.58 -18.66
CA ASP A 110 19.75 -16.38 -19.42
C ASP A 110 18.31 -16.45 -19.98
N TRP A 111 17.71 -15.27 -20.16
CA TRP A 111 16.42 -15.17 -20.85
C TRP A 111 16.58 -15.37 -22.36
N PRO A 112 15.57 -15.95 -23.06
CA PRO A 112 14.33 -16.51 -22.53
C PRO A 112 14.52 -17.90 -21.89
N ILE A 113 13.65 -18.25 -20.94
CA ILE A 113 13.70 -19.54 -20.23
C ILE A 113 12.57 -20.50 -20.66
N ASN A 114 12.81 -21.81 -20.53
CA ASN A 114 11.82 -22.85 -20.78
C ASN A 114 11.12 -23.29 -19.48
N ILE A 115 9.83 -23.04 -19.35
CA ILE A 115 8.98 -23.33 -18.17
C ILE A 115 7.97 -24.46 -18.40
N THR A 116 8.23 -25.34 -19.38
CA THR A 116 7.44 -26.58 -19.58
C THR A 116 7.50 -27.49 -18.34
N ASN A 117 8.59 -27.43 -17.59
CA ASN A 117 8.78 -28.06 -16.29
C ASN A 117 8.95 -27.01 -15.20
N ASP A 118 8.97 -27.44 -13.94
CA ASP A 118 9.21 -26.53 -12.81
C ASP A 118 10.57 -25.82 -12.97
N LYS A 119 10.52 -24.49 -12.94
CA LYS A 119 11.67 -23.60 -12.94
C LYS A 119 11.60 -22.66 -11.75
N THR A 120 12.74 -22.14 -11.33
CA THR A 120 12.80 -21.13 -10.26
C THR A 120 13.16 -19.79 -10.88
N VAL A 121 12.39 -18.76 -10.53
CA VAL A 121 12.71 -17.35 -10.81
C VAL A 121 12.90 -16.62 -9.49
N GLU A 122 13.68 -15.56 -9.53
CA GLU A 122 13.91 -14.67 -8.40
C GLU A 122 13.06 -13.42 -8.55
N VAL A 123 12.25 -13.11 -7.54
CA VAL A 123 11.43 -11.91 -7.52
C VAL A 123 11.97 -10.95 -6.47
N GLN A 124 12.25 -9.71 -6.88
CA GLN A 124 12.65 -8.64 -5.97
C GLN A 124 11.62 -7.52 -6.01
N ILE A 125 11.21 -7.02 -4.84
CA ILE A 125 10.23 -5.95 -4.69
C ILE A 125 10.95 -4.73 -4.09
N GLU A 126 10.75 -3.57 -4.69
CA GLU A 126 11.34 -2.30 -4.27
C GLU A 126 10.22 -1.31 -3.91
N GLY A 127 10.30 -0.71 -2.73
CA GLY A 127 9.30 0.23 -2.24
C GLY A 127 9.49 1.64 -2.83
N LYS A 128 8.40 2.27 -3.25
CA LYS A 128 8.33 3.66 -3.71
C LYS A 128 7.15 4.40 -3.10
N ASN A 129 7.04 5.71 -3.35
CA ASN A 129 5.95 6.54 -2.83
C ASN A 129 5.75 6.35 -1.32
N ASN A 130 4.69 5.66 -0.88
CA ASN A 130 4.38 5.41 0.53
C ASN A 130 5.11 4.20 1.14
N ALA A 131 5.80 3.38 0.34
CA ALA A 131 6.65 2.30 0.81
C ALA A 131 8.15 2.62 0.69
N SER A 132 8.97 1.89 1.44
CA SER A 132 10.42 1.97 1.42
C SER A 132 11.09 0.61 1.60
N GLY A 133 12.38 0.55 1.29
CA GLY A 133 13.18 -0.67 1.39
C GLY A 133 13.05 -1.55 0.15
N GLN A 134 13.90 -2.57 0.10
CA GLN A 134 13.97 -3.55 -0.98
C GLN A 134 14.03 -4.94 -0.36
N THR A 135 13.35 -5.92 -0.96
CA THR A 135 13.43 -7.31 -0.50
C THR A 135 14.75 -7.94 -0.93
N ASN A 136 15.15 -9.00 -0.25
CA ASN A 136 16.07 -9.95 -0.86
C ASN A 136 15.38 -10.63 -2.06
N PRO A 137 16.14 -11.18 -3.01
CA PRO A 137 15.57 -12.04 -4.06
C PRO A 137 14.75 -13.17 -3.43
N ILE A 138 13.50 -13.32 -3.88
CA ILE A 138 12.58 -14.35 -3.40
C ILE A 138 12.47 -15.43 -4.46
N ASP A 139 12.90 -16.64 -4.11
CA ASP A 139 12.78 -17.81 -4.99
C ASP A 139 11.32 -18.23 -5.14
N VAL A 140 10.83 -18.21 -6.38
CA VAL A 140 9.47 -18.67 -6.72
C VAL A 140 9.55 -19.75 -7.79
N LYS A 141 8.96 -20.92 -7.48
CA LYS A 141 8.81 -22.00 -8.46
C LYS A 141 7.62 -21.70 -9.38
N ILE A 142 7.90 -21.68 -10.68
CA ILE A 142 6.94 -21.47 -11.75
C ILE A 142 6.90 -22.67 -12.69
N LYS A 143 5.74 -22.89 -13.28
CA LYS A 143 5.51 -23.86 -14.35
C LYS A 143 4.32 -23.38 -15.16
N ASN A 144 4.36 -23.56 -16.48
CA ASN A 144 3.19 -23.28 -17.30
C ASN A 144 2.04 -24.23 -16.91
N SER A 145 0.88 -23.66 -16.60
CA SER A 145 -0.33 -24.37 -16.20
C SER A 145 -1.26 -24.64 -17.38
#